data_AF-A0A368SQN4-F1
#
_entry.id   AF-A0A368SQN4-F1
#
_cell.length_a   1.000
_cell.length_b   1.000
_cell.length_c   1.000
_cell.angle_alpha   90.00
_cell.angle_beta   90.00
_cell.angle_gamma   90.00
#
_symmetry.space_group_name_H-M   'P 1'
#
loop_
_entity.id
_entity.type
_entity.pdbx_description
1 polymer ?
#
loop_
_entity_poly.entity_id
_entity_poly.type
_entity_poly.pdbx_seq_one_letter_code
_entity_poly.pdbx_strand_id
1 'polypeptide(L)'
;MAAAGADSDPASAVPAVSTCAHCQREIPSSNIDLHSVHCARNLQKCQHCGEMVPRKLMDEHYDENHAPMNCTLCKETIERESWDLHKSEKCPQRMVACEYCEFELPAVDLKEHQDVCGNRTEYCQTCRKYIRLREWIGHEIQCHTNSNGSAETSRYGQTSLF
;
A
#
# COMPACT_ATOMS: atom_id res chain seq x y z
N MET A 1 52.56 44.44 29.95
CA MET A 1 52.02 43.43 30.89
C MET A 1 50.55 43.72 31.07
N ALA A 2 49.67 43.00 30.37
CA ALA A 2 48.23 43.05 30.60
C ALA A 2 47.81 41.61 30.93
N ALA A 3 47.46 41.39 32.20
CA ALA A 3 47.00 40.10 32.69
C ALA A 3 45.51 39.94 32.38
N ALA A 4 45.19 38.77 31.84
CA ALA A 4 43.84 38.26 31.67
C ALA A 4 43.22 37.90 33.04
N GLY A 5 41.92 38.17 33.20
CA GLY A 5 41.06 37.58 34.23
C GLY A 5 39.70 37.34 33.56
N ALA A 6 39.37 36.10 33.19
CA ALA A 6 38.64 35.13 34.02
C ALA A 6 37.14 35.49 34.08
N ASP A 7 36.46 35.22 32.97
CA ASP A 7 35.00 35.18 32.91
C ASP A 7 34.54 33.91 33.64
N SER A 8 33.84 34.10 34.74
CA SER A 8 33.31 33.02 35.57
C SER A 8 31.95 32.64 34.98
N ASP A 9 31.93 31.66 34.08
CA ASP A 9 30.69 31.03 33.63
C ASP A 9 29.92 30.50 34.86
N PRO A 10 28.71 31.00 35.18
CA PRO A 10 27.89 30.37 36.20
C PRO A 10 27.40 29.04 35.62
N ALA A 11 27.96 27.95 36.14
CA ALA A 11 27.49 26.59 35.92
C ALA A 11 25.96 26.56 36.00
N SER A 12 25.32 26.41 34.84
CA SER A 12 23.89 26.24 34.73
C SER A 12 23.51 24.96 35.47
N ALA A 13 22.98 25.11 36.68
CA ALA A 13 22.53 24.00 37.50
C ALA A 13 21.40 23.29 36.75
N VAL A 14 21.73 22.16 36.12
CA VAL A 14 20.75 21.30 35.45
C VAL A 14 19.75 20.86 36.54
N PRO A 15 18.45 21.17 36.41
CA PRO A 15 17.49 20.79 37.43
C PRO A 15 17.47 19.26 37.55
N ALA A 16 17.55 18.76 38.78
CA ALA A 16 17.43 17.32 39.04
C ALA A 16 16.08 16.81 38.52
N VAL A 17 16.11 15.73 37.74
CA VAL A 17 14.94 15.06 37.18
C VAL A 17 14.83 13.63 37.70
N SER A 18 13.60 13.15 37.82
CA SER A 18 13.28 11.78 38.23
C SER A 18 12.26 11.19 37.27
N THR A 19 12.38 9.90 36.96
CA THR A 19 11.46 9.22 36.04
C THR A 19 10.20 8.77 36.77
N CYS A 20 9.03 9.09 36.22
CA CYS A 20 7.76 8.58 36.73
C CYS A 20 7.59 7.09 36.43
N ALA A 21 7.34 6.26 37.44
CA ALA A 21 7.13 4.82 37.25
C ALA A 21 5.89 4.47 36.41
N HIS A 22 4.91 5.37 36.32
CA HIS A 22 3.63 5.12 35.63
C HIS A 22 3.63 5.52 34.15
N CYS A 23 4.14 6.70 33.79
CA CYS A 23 4.23 7.16 32.40
C CYS A 23 5.62 7.10 31.79
N GLN A 24 6.64 6.72 32.58
CA GLN A 24 8.05 6.62 32.19
C GLN A 24 8.65 7.93 31.63
N ARG A 25 8.07 9.09 31.95
CA ARG A 25 8.61 10.41 31.59
C ARG A 25 9.51 10.97 32.67
N GLU A 26 10.52 11.74 32.27
CA GLU A 26 11.37 12.52 33.18
C GLU A 26 10.63 13.78 33.65
N ILE A 27 10.52 13.93 34.96
CA ILE A 27 9.82 15.02 35.63
C ILE A 27 10.79 15.65 36.64
N PRO A 28 10.81 16.98 36.81
CA PRO A 28 11.64 17.62 37.84
C PRO A 28 11.45 16.94 39.20
N SER A 29 12.54 16.58 39.87
CA SER A 29 12.52 15.82 41.13
C SER A 29 11.71 16.52 42.23
N SER A 30 11.63 17.85 42.21
CA SER A 30 10.79 18.62 43.14
C SER A 30 9.28 18.40 42.96
N ASN A 31 8.85 17.99 41.77
CA ASN A 31 7.43 17.87 41.40
C ASN A 31 6.99 16.41 41.16
N ILE A 32 7.91 15.43 41.30
CA ILE A 32 7.65 14.03 40.97
C ILE A 32 6.50 13.43 41.80
N ASP A 33 6.38 13.78 43.08
CA ASP A 33 5.33 13.25 43.95
C ASP A 33 3.94 13.72 43.50
N LEU A 34 3.77 15.02 43.25
CA LEU A 34 2.52 15.59 42.74
C LEU A 34 2.19 15.01 41.36
N HIS A 35 3.19 14.91 40.48
CA HIS A 35 3.02 14.31 39.17
C HIS A 35 2.59 12.85 39.27
N SER A 36 3.22 12.04 40.12
CA SER A 36 2.94 10.60 40.21
C SER A 36 1.48 10.32 40.54
N VAL A 37 0.91 11.05 41.50
CA VAL A 37 -0.50 10.94 41.90
C VAL A 37 -1.41 11.40 40.77
N HIS A 38 -1.11 12.54 40.14
CA HIS A 38 -1.92 13.06 39.04
C HIS A 38 -1.89 12.13 37.81
N CYS A 39 -0.70 11.65 37.45
CA CYS A 39 -0.43 10.76 36.34
C CYS A 39 -1.16 9.42 36.52
N ALA A 40 -1.01 8.75 37.67
CA ALA A 40 -1.67 7.48 37.94
C ALA A 40 -3.22 7.60 37.92
N ARG A 41 -3.74 8.73 38.43
CA ARG A 41 -5.19 8.98 38.50
C ARG A 41 -5.81 9.33 37.15
N ASN A 42 -5.11 10.08 36.30
CA ASN A 42 -5.73 10.68 35.10
C ASN A 42 -5.24 10.08 33.78
N LEU A 43 -4.04 9.52 33.73
CA LEU A 43 -3.50 8.91 32.53
C LEU A 43 -3.57 7.38 32.64
N GLN A 44 -3.61 6.73 31.50
CA GLN A 44 -3.51 5.28 31.38
C GLN A 44 -2.80 4.95 30.07
N LYS A 45 -2.04 3.84 30.07
CA LYS A 45 -1.41 3.31 28.87
C LYS A 45 -2.47 2.61 28.01
N CYS A 46 -2.57 2.97 26.73
CA CYS A 46 -3.39 2.27 25.76
C CYS A 46 -2.85 0.84 25.56
N GLN A 47 -3.73 -0.17 25.55
CA GLN A 47 -3.35 -1.57 25.39
C GLN A 47 -3.00 -1.93 23.94
N HIS A 48 -3.41 -1.11 22.97
CA HIS A 48 -3.20 -1.37 21.54
C HIS A 48 -1.89 -0.75 21.03
N CYS A 49 -1.64 0.54 21.33
CA CYS A 49 -0.44 1.26 20.86
C CYS A 49 0.60 1.55 21.95
N GLY A 50 0.24 1.39 23.23
CA GLY A 50 1.13 1.71 24.34
C GLY A 50 1.28 3.20 24.67
N GLU A 51 0.52 4.09 24.03
CA GLU A 51 0.54 5.53 24.31
C GLU A 51 -0.10 5.86 25.67
N MET A 52 0.42 6.88 26.36
CA MET A 52 -0.18 7.40 27.59
C MET A 52 -1.30 8.39 27.25
N VAL A 53 -2.55 7.96 27.40
CA VAL A 53 -3.76 8.72 27.06
C VAL A 53 -4.53 9.09 28.33
N PRO A 54 -5.13 10.29 28.42
CA PRO A 54 -6.07 10.62 29.49
C PRO A 54 -7.22 9.62 29.56
N ARG A 55 -7.50 9.07 30.74
CA ARG A 55 -8.55 8.06 30.95
C ARG A 55 -9.91 8.48 30.41
N LYS A 56 -10.24 9.77 30.50
CA LYS A 56 -11.50 10.34 29.99
C LYS A 56 -11.61 10.35 28.47
N LEU A 57 -10.47 10.29 27.76
CA LEU A 57 -10.39 10.32 26.31
C LEU A 57 -10.00 8.94 25.73
N MET A 58 -9.96 7.90 26.56
CA MET A 58 -9.50 6.58 26.11
C MET A 58 -10.47 5.98 25.07
N ASP A 59 -11.77 6.19 25.24
CA ASP A 59 -12.79 5.68 24.31
C ASP A 59 -12.69 6.40 22.96
N GLU A 60 -12.56 7.74 22.96
CA GLU A 60 -12.35 8.54 21.75
C GLU A 60 -11.04 8.15 21.03
N HIS A 61 -9.95 7.99 21.79
CA HIS A 61 -8.68 7.49 21.25
C HIS A 61 -8.85 6.12 20.60
N TYR A 62 -9.58 5.19 21.23
CA TYR A 62 -9.85 3.89 20.65
C TYR A 62 -10.63 4.01 19.35
N ASP A 63 -11.73 4.76 19.33
CA ASP A 63 -12.58 4.93 18.15
C ASP A 63 -11.82 5.52 16.95
N GLU A 64 -10.97 6.51 17.21
CA GLU A 64 -10.20 7.18 16.15
C GLU A 64 -8.99 6.38 15.66
N ASN A 65 -8.34 5.60 16.54
CA ASN A 65 -7.02 5.02 16.26
C ASN A 65 -6.98 3.50 16.21
N HIS A 66 -8.00 2.80 16.71
CA HIS A 66 -7.98 1.34 16.89
C HIS A 66 -9.28 0.65 16.50
N ALA A 67 -10.42 1.35 16.56
CA ALA A 67 -11.69 0.74 16.26
C ALA A 67 -11.72 0.23 14.81
N PRO A 68 -12.33 -0.95 14.59
CA PRO A 68 -12.59 -1.46 13.26
C PRO A 68 -13.42 -0.50 12.41
N MET A 69 -13.19 -0.52 11.11
CA MET A 69 -13.86 0.35 10.13
C MET A 69 -14.73 -0.46 9.18
N ASN A 70 -15.86 0.10 8.77
CA ASN A 70 -16.74 -0.54 7.81
C ASN A 70 -16.32 -0.20 6.37
N CYS A 71 -16.12 -1.22 5.55
CA CYS A 71 -15.84 -1.05 4.14
C CYS A 71 -17.06 -0.48 3.40
N THR A 72 -16.89 0.62 2.69
CA THR A 72 -17.99 1.24 1.93
C THR A 72 -18.43 0.39 0.73
N LEU A 73 -17.54 -0.46 0.22
CA LEU A 73 -17.77 -1.31 -0.96
C LEU A 73 -18.44 -2.63 -0.58
N CYS A 74 -17.85 -3.41 0.33
CA CYS A 74 -18.39 -4.73 0.73
C CYS A 74 -19.24 -4.73 2.00
N LYS A 75 -19.31 -3.60 2.74
CA LYS A 75 -20.05 -3.44 4.01
C LYS A 75 -19.55 -4.29 5.18
N GLU A 76 -18.44 -4.99 5.04
CA GLU A 76 -17.82 -5.74 6.12
C GLU A 76 -17.08 -4.81 7.10
N THR A 77 -17.06 -5.20 8.37
CA THR A 77 -16.28 -4.54 9.42
C THR A 77 -14.88 -5.13 9.43
N ILE A 78 -13.86 -4.28 9.27
CA ILE A 78 -12.47 -4.67 9.08
C ILE A 78 -11.61 -4.03 10.17
N GLU A 79 -10.72 -4.82 10.78
CA GLU A 79 -9.73 -4.32 11.73
C GLU A 79 -8.83 -3.27 11.08
N ARG A 80 -8.44 -2.26 11.85
CA ARG A 80 -7.72 -1.10 11.33
C ARG A 80 -6.36 -1.48 10.75
N GLU A 81 -5.65 -2.40 11.39
CA GLU A 81 -4.35 -2.91 10.95
C GLU A 81 -4.44 -3.63 9.61
N SER A 82 -5.60 -4.24 9.30
CA SER A 82 -5.85 -4.94 8.02
C SER A 82 -6.54 -4.05 6.99
N TRP A 83 -6.81 -2.78 7.29
CA TRP A 83 -7.60 -1.91 6.41
C TRP A 83 -6.95 -1.69 5.03
N ASP A 84 -5.66 -1.40 5.02
CA ASP A 84 -4.92 -1.13 3.78
C ASP A 84 -4.88 -2.37 2.88
N LEU A 85 -4.57 -3.53 3.48
CA LEU A 85 -4.57 -4.83 2.78
C LEU A 85 -5.97 -5.23 2.28
N HIS A 86 -7.01 -4.91 3.06
CA HIS A 86 -8.38 -5.13 2.62
C HIS A 86 -8.68 -4.29 1.38
N LYS A 87 -8.41 -2.98 1.43
CA LYS A 87 -8.73 -2.07 0.33
C LYS A 87 -7.95 -2.40 -0.95
N SER A 88 -6.68 -2.78 -0.84
CA SER A 88 -5.85 -3.07 -2.00
C SER A 88 -6.10 -4.46 -2.61
N GLU A 89 -6.27 -5.49 -1.78
CA GLU A 89 -6.17 -6.87 -2.26
C GLU A 89 -7.38 -7.74 -1.91
N LYS A 90 -7.87 -7.65 -0.66
CA LYS A 90 -8.86 -8.63 -0.16
C LYS A 90 -10.32 -8.23 -0.38
N CYS A 91 -10.62 -6.97 -0.59
CA CYS A 91 -12.01 -6.52 -0.73
C CYS A 91 -12.63 -7.15 -1.99
N PRO A 92 -13.71 -7.95 -1.87
CA PRO A 92 -14.34 -8.61 -3.02
C PRO A 92 -15.02 -7.61 -3.97
N GLN A 93 -15.28 -6.40 -3.49
CA GLN A 93 -15.94 -5.33 -4.24
C GLN A 93 -14.96 -4.25 -4.74
N ARG A 94 -13.64 -4.44 -4.60
CA ARG A 94 -12.65 -3.52 -5.19
C ARG A 94 -12.75 -3.58 -6.72
N MET A 95 -12.62 -2.43 -7.36
CA MET A 95 -12.61 -2.33 -8.83
C MET A 95 -11.26 -2.73 -9.37
N VAL A 96 -11.24 -3.65 -10.34
CA VAL A 96 -10.03 -4.09 -11.04
C VAL A 96 -10.31 -4.19 -12.54
N ALA A 97 -9.37 -3.73 -13.34
CA ALA A 97 -9.44 -3.81 -14.79
C ALA A 97 -9.24 -5.24 -15.28
N CYS A 98 -10.05 -5.64 -16.26
CA CYS A 98 -9.81 -6.86 -17.02
C CYS A 98 -8.49 -6.76 -17.80
N GLU A 99 -7.64 -7.79 -17.71
CA GLU A 99 -6.34 -7.86 -18.42
C GLU A 99 -6.47 -7.89 -19.95
N TYR A 100 -7.67 -8.13 -20.48
CA TYR A 100 -7.92 -8.29 -21.91
C TYR A 100 -8.62 -7.08 -22.54
N CYS A 101 -9.57 -6.48 -21.83
CA CYS A 101 -10.41 -5.40 -22.37
C CYS A 101 -10.35 -4.11 -21.56
N GLU A 102 -9.55 -4.07 -20.49
CA GLU A 102 -9.35 -2.92 -19.59
C GLU A 102 -10.61 -2.43 -18.86
N PHE A 103 -11.75 -3.11 -19.04
CA PHE A 103 -12.99 -2.77 -18.36
C PHE A 103 -12.89 -3.05 -16.85
N GLU A 104 -13.26 -2.07 -16.03
CA GLU A 104 -13.21 -2.18 -14.57
C GLU A 104 -14.44 -2.87 -14.01
N LEU A 105 -14.22 -3.88 -13.19
CA LEU A 105 -15.25 -4.70 -12.55
C LEU A 105 -14.92 -4.97 -11.07
N PRO A 106 -15.93 -5.29 -10.24
CA PRO A 106 -15.69 -5.85 -8.92
C PRO A 106 -14.82 -7.12 -8.98
N ALA A 107 -13.93 -7.29 -8.01
CA ALA A 107 -13.05 -8.45 -7.90
C ALA A 107 -13.77 -9.80 -8.04
N VAL A 108 -14.95 -9.88 -7.42
CA VAL A 108 -15.78 -11.08 -7.37
C VAL A 108 -16.24 -11.51 -8.76
N ASP A 109 -16.49 -10.56 -9.66
CA ASP A 109 -17.01 -10.81 -11.01
C ASP A 109 -15.89 -10.94 -12.05
N LEU A 110 -14.69 -10.43 -11.74
CA LEU A 110 -13.57 -10.35 -12.68
C LEU A 110 -13.19 -11.71 -13.27
N LYS A 111 -13.19 -12.76 -12.44
CA LYS A 111 -12.76 -14.09 -12.89
C LYS A 111 -13.70 -14.67 -13.94
N GLU A 112 -15.01 -14.61 -13.69
CA GLU A 112 -16.03 -15.05 -14.64
C GLU A 112 -15.97 -14.22 -15.93
N HIS A 113 -15.82 -12.90 -15.79
CA HIS A 113 -15.64 -12.02 -16.94
C HIS A 113 -14.40 -12.38 -17.78
N GLN A 114 -13.23 -12.60 -17.16
CA GLN A 114 -11.99 -12.93 -17.86
C GLN A 114 -12.06 -14.28 -18.60
N ASP A 115 -12.81 -15.24 -18.08
CA ASP A 115 -13.01 -16.54 -18.74
C ASP A 115 -13.81 -16.40 -20.04
N VAL A 116 -14.77 -15.47 -20.10
CA VAL A 116 -15.51 -15.16 -21.33
C VAL A 116 -14.73 -14.18 -22.23
N CYS A 117 -14.27 -13.07 -21.67
CA CYS A 117 -13.60 -11.99 -22.38
C CYS A 117 -12.30 -12.47 -23.04
N GLY A 118 -11.49 -13.27 -22.35
CA GLY A 118 -10.24 -13.80 -22.89
C GLY A 118 -10.42 -14.76 -24.06
N ASN A 119 -11.61 -15.38 -24.19
CA ASN A 119 -11.97 -16.26 -25.30
C ASN A 119 -12.54 -15.51 -26.52
N ARG A 120 -12.89 -14.23 -26.38
CA ARG A 120 -13.23 -13.38 -27.53
C ARG A 120 -12.03 -13.32 -28.47
N THR A 121 -12.29 -13.21 -29.76
CA THR A 121 -11.24 -13.13 -30.79
C THR A 121 -11.23 -11.77 -31.47
N GLU A 122 -10.04 -11.25 -31.73
CA GLU A 122 -9.82 -10.09 -32.60
C GLU A 122 -9.18 -10.52 -33.91
N TYR A 123 -9.40 -9.76 -34.98
CA TYR A 123 -8.86 -10.05 -36.28
C TYR A 123 -7.49 -9.41 -36.48
N CYS A 124 -6.45 -10.23 -36.68
CA CYS A 124 -5.12 -9.75 -37.02
C CYS A 124 -5.01 -9.40 -38.50
N GLN A 125 -4.69 -8.15 -38.80
CA GLN A 125 -4.55 -7.66 -40.18
C GLN A 125 -3.30 -8.21 -40.88
N THR A 126 -2.25 -8.56 -40.13
CA THR A 126 -0.97 -9.06 -40.67
C THR A 126 -1.07 -10.49 -41.17
N CYS A 127 -1.58 -11.41 -40.33
CA CYS A 127 -1.69 -12.83 -40.70
C CYS A 127 -3.09 -13.24 -41.18
N ARG A 128 -4.07 -12.33 -41.13
CA ARG A 128 -5.47 -12.55 -41.55
C ARG A 128 -6.18 -13.68 -40.80
N LYS A 129 -5.86 -13.84 -39.50
CA LYS A 129 -6.48 -14.84 -38.62
C LYS A 129 -7.18 -14.17 -37.44
N TYR A 130 -8.22 -14.82 -36.94
CA TYR A 130 -8.84 -14.49 -35.67
C TYR A 130 -8.01 -15.09 -34.54
N ILE A 131 -7.59 -14.24 -33.61
CA ILE A 131 -6.72 -14.59 -32.48
C ILE A 131 -7.46 -14.27 -31.19
N ARG A 132 -7.42 -15.17 -30.22
CA ARG A 132 -8.07 -14.94 -28.91
C ARG A 132 -7.36 -13.83 -28.15
N LEU A 133 -8.10 -12.99 -27.41
CA LEU A 133 -7.49 -11.89 -26.64
C LEU A 133 -6.43 -12.40 -25.66
N ARG A 134 -6.67 -13.53 -24.99
CA ARG A 134 -5.69 -14.16 -24.09
C ARG A 134 -4.36 -14.52 -24.77
N GLU A 135 -4.40 -14.77 -26.08
CA GLU A 135 -3.25 -15.17 -26.89
C GLU A 135 -2.62 -13.98 -27.63
N TRP A 136 -3.24 -12.79 -27.59
CA TRP A 136 -2.88 -11.66 -28.44
C TRP A 136 -1.45 -11.16 -28.22
N ILE A 137 -1.02 -11.02 -26.96
CA ILE A 137 0.35 -10.55 -26.63
C ILE A 137 1.40 -11.52 -27.22
N GLY A 138 1.18 -12.83 -27.06
CA GLY A 138 2.07 -13.85 -27.63
C GLY A 138 2.04 -13.85 -29.15
N HIS A 139 0.86 -13.64 -29.75
CA HIS A 139 0.68 -13.50 -31.18
C HIS A 139 1.41 -12.29 -31.76
N GLU A 140 1.32 -11.12 -31.13
CA GLU A 140 1.94 -9.88 -31.59
C GLU A 140 3.46 -10.04 -31.75
N ILE A 141 4.12 -10.63 -30.75
CA ILE A 141 5.57 -10.89 -30.76
C ILE A 141 5.98 -11.80 -31.94
N GLN A 142 5.17 -12.82 -32.25
CA GLN A 142 5.48 -13.82 -33.27
C GLN A 142 5.01 -13.42 -34.68
N CYS A 143 3.92 -12.67 -34.79
CA CYS A 143 3.29 -12.34 -36.06
C CYS A 143 4.05 -11.25 -36.80
N HIS A 144 4.60 -10.26 -36.09
CA HIS A 144 5.36 -9.16 -36.69
C HIS A 144 6.79 -9.54 -37.09
N THR A 145 7.32 -10.65 -36.57
CA THR A 145 8.64 -11.17 -36.99
C THR A 145 8.55 -11.98 -38.28
N ASN A 146 7.40 -12.58 -38.58
CA ASN A 146 7.22 -13.46 -39.73
C ASN A 146 6.71 -12.75 -41.01
N SER A 147 6.27 -11.49 -40.93
CA SER A 147 5.83 -10.71 -42.10
C SER A 147 6.96 -10.19 -42.99
N ASN A 148 8.22 -10.20 -42.51
CA ASN A 148 9.40 -9.80 -43.29
C ASN A 148 10.01 -10.96 -44.12
N GLY A 149 9.47 -12.18 -44.05
CA GLY A 149 10.04 -13.37 -44.69
C GLY A 149 9.31 -13.90 -45.92
N SER A 150 8.34 -13.16 -46.49
CA SER A 150 7.54 -13.62 -47.64
C SER A 150 7.71 -12.74 -48.88
N ALA A 151 8.93 -12.29 -49.13
CA ALA A 151 9.35 -11.77 -50.43
C ALA A 151 10.59 -12.54 -50.85
N GLU A 152 10.41 -13.75 -51.38
CA GLU A 152 11.23 -14.38 -52.43
C GLU A 152 10.84 -15.86 -52.59
N THR A 153 10.33 -16.20 -53.78
CA THR A 153 10.66 -17.40 -54.58
C THR A 153 9.62 -17.56 -55.70
N SER A 154 9.55 -16.57 -56.60
CA SER A 154 9.05 -16.84 -57.95
C SER A 154 10.21 -17.46 -58.74
N ARG A 155 10.19 -18.79 -58.80
CA ARG A 155 11.16 -19.61 -59.51
C ARG A 155 11.10 -19.27 -60.99
N TYR A 156 12.17 -18.70 -61.53
CA TYR A 156 12.38 -18.65 -62.97
C TYR A 156 12.54 -20.08 -63.49
N GLY A 157 11.49 -20.57 -64.13
CA GLY A 157 11.49 -21.81 -64.89
C GLY A 157 12.36 -21.65 -66.13
N GLN A 158 13.46 -22.37 -66.13
CA GLN A 158 14.41 -22.56 -67.21
C GLN A 158 13.77 -23.45 -68.29
N THR A 159 13.70 -22.98 -69.54
CA THR A 159 13.53 -23.85 -70.72
C THR A 159 14.47 -23.38 -71.83
N SER A 160 15.61 -24.07 -71.96
CA SER A 160 16.27 -24.25 -73.25
C SER A 160 15.41 -25.19 -74.10
N LEU A 161 15.34 -24.96 -75.41
CA LEU A 161 15.52 -25.98 -76.44
C LEU A 161 15.65 -25.30 -77.81
N PHE A 162 16.38 -26.00 -78.68
CA PHE A 162 16.84 -25.66 -80.02
C PHE A 162 15.72 -25.35 -81.02
#